data_AF-A0A8J6PPL6-F1
#
_entry.id   AF-A0A8J6PPL6-F1
#
_cell.length_a   1.000
_cell.length_b   1.000
_cell.length_c   1.000
_cell.angle_alpha   90.00
_cell.angle_beta   90.00
_cell.angle_gamma   90.00
#
_symmetry.space_group_name_H-M   'P 1'
#
loop_
_entity.id
_entity.type
_entity.pdbx_description
1 polymer ?
#
loop_
_entity_poly.entity_id
_entity_poly.type
_entity_poly.pdbx_seq_one_letter_code
_entity_poly.pdbx_strand_id
1 'polypeptide(L)'
;MIRSTARESEATHPATGTRSTRRALWLVFATATIGYFVVGVWMAVGHGVLVGDALSRVSAAQAVLFSRDPHLGAIGFVFTPLTAIVELPVVALSGWFPGITRWGLSGVVMSALFMGGAAAQIWGIGADRRAPTWQIALVTAFFALNPMIVDYGANGMSEAPFVFFSCWAVRHGIRWIHSDDVHDLMWVGIALGLAFLVRYDGALLVFVAAVAVGLRTGFRGDPAGSRFDRNRAAIDLAVVAAPGALFFVVWILTSWLLTGELLT
;
A
#
# COMPACT_ATOMS: atom_id res chain seq x y z
N MET A 1 -22.61 60.79 -4.78
CA MET A 1 -23.59 60.18 -5.71
C MET A 1 -22.88 59.05 -6.47
N ILE A 2 -22.55 57.97 -5.76
CA ILE A 2 -23.19 56.63 -5.84
C ILE A 2 -22.99 55.96 -7.21
N ARG A 3 -21.91 55.18 -7.33
CA ARG A 3 -21.86 53.89 -8.03
C ARG A 3 -20.90 52.96 -7.26
N SER A 4 -21.32 52.63 -6.04
CA SER A 4 -20.88 51.45 -5.31
C SER A 4 -22.02 50.45 -5.44
N THR A 5 -21.83 49.42 -6.27
CA THR A 5 -22.56 48.13 -6.29
C THR A 5 -22.18 47.40 -7.58
N ALA A 6 -21.17 46.54 -7.53
CA ALA A 6 -21.03 45.34 -8.38
C ALA A 6 -19.57 44.86 -8.37
N ARG A 7 -19.22 44.07 -7.35
CA ARG A 7 -18.42 42.83 -7.46
C ARG A 7 -18.18 42.22 -6.07
N GLU A 8 -19.25 42.12 -5.27
CA GLU A 8 -19.35 41.05 -4.27
C GLU A 8 -20.12 39.91 -4.95
N SER A 9 -19.38 39.00 -5.56
CA SER A 9 -19.86 37.65 -5.86
C SER A 9 -18.65 36.78 -6.16
N GLU A 10 -17.69 36.77 -5.24
CA GLU A 10 -16.77 35.64 -5.12
C GLU A 10 -17.54 34.55 -4.36
N ALA A 11 -18.46 33.92 -5.08
CA ALA A 11 -19.22 32.78 -4.61
C ALA A 11 -18.22 31.66 -4.30
N THR A 12 -18.02 31.46 -3.00
CA THR A 12 -17.34 30.33 -2.39
C THR A 12 -18.08 29.06 -2.80
N HIS A 13 -17.68 28.46 -3.93
CA HIS A 13 -18.17 27.14 -4.31
C HIS A 13 -17.69 26.12 -3.27
N PRO A 14 -18.60 25.33 -2.68
CA PRO A 14 -18.38 24.84 -1.32
C PRO A 14 -17.54 23.56 -1.29
N ALA A 15 -16.81 23.40 -0.19
CA ALA A 15 -16.04 22.23 0.24
C ALA A 15 -16.87 20.93 0.46
N THR A 16 -18.03 20.80 -0.17
CA THR A 16 -18.98 19.69 0.00
C THR A 16 -18.56 18.43 -0.79
N GLY A 17 -17.97 18.59 -1.98
CA GLY A 17 -17.53 17.46 -2.81
C GLY A 17 -16.35 16.65 -2.25
N THR A 18 -15.43 17.31 -1.54
CA THR A 18 -14.25 16.65 -0.94
C THR A 18 -14.63 15.84 0.31
N ARG A 19 -15.58 16.35 1.11
CA ARG A 19 -16.08 15.66 2.30
C ARG A 19 -16.89 14.41 1.98
N SER A 20 -17.76 14.45 0.96
CA SER A 20 -18.55 13.27 0.55
C SER A 20 -17.64 12.14 0.03
N THR A 21 -16.64 12.50 -0.78
CA THR A 21 -15.66 11.55 -1.34
C THR A 21 -14.81 10.90 -0.25
N ARG A 22 -14.31 11.69 0.72
CA ARG A 22 -13.55 11.17 1.85
C ARG A 22 -14.40 10.23 2.72
N ARG A 23 -15.67 10.55 2.94
CA ARG A 23 -16.59 9.65 3.67
C ARG A 23 -16.79 8.33 2.93
N ALA A 24 -17.02 8.36 1.62
CA ALA A 24 -17.16 7.14 0.82
C ALA A 24 -15.91 6.25 0.88
N LEU A 25 -14.72 6.84 0.79
CA LEU A 25 -13.45 6.12 0.94
C LEU A 25 -13.35 5.41 2.30
N TRP A 26 -13.65 6.11 3.39
CA TRP A 26 -13.63 5.52 4.73
C TRP A 26 -14.68 4.42 4.91
N LEU A 27 -15.86 4.59 4.31
CA LEU A 27 -16.90 3.56 4.32
C LEU A 27 -16.45 2.30 3.58
N VAL A 28 -15.87 2.44 2.37
CA VAL A 28 -15.32 1.31 1.62
C VAL A 28 -14.22 0.62 2.42
N PHE A 29 -13.27 1.39 2.96
CA PHE A 29 -12.19 0.86 3.80
C PHE A 29 -12.73 0.06 4.99
N ALA A 30 -13.63 0.66 5.78
CA ALA A 30 -14.15 0.04 6.99
C ALA A 30 -14.99 -1.20 6.68
N THR A 31 -15.89 -1.12 5.70
CA THR A 31 -16.75 -2.26 5.31
C THR A 31 -15.95 -3.42 4.76
N ALA A 32 -14.98 -3.17 3.88
CA ALA A 32 -14.11 -4.22 3.34
C ALA A 32 -13.22 -4.82 4.43
N THR A 33 -12.59 -4.00 5.27
CA THR A 33 -11.76 -4.47 6.40
C THR A 33 -12.56 -5.36 7.35
N ILE A 34 -13.75 -4.93 7.76
CA ILE A 34 -14.61 -5.71 8.65
C ILE A 34 -15.01 -7.02 7.97
N GLY A 35 -15.39 -6.97 6.69
CA GLY A 35 -15.76 -8.16 5.92
C GLY A 35 -14.63 -9.19 5.86
N TYR A 36 -13.42 -8.77 5.46
CA TYR A 36 -12.26 -9.66 5.39
C TYR A 36 -11.85 -10.19 6.76
N PHE A 37 -11.89 -9.34 7.80
CA PHE A 37 -11.59 -9.76 9.17
C PHE A 37 -12.57 -10.84 9.66
N VAL A 38 -13.88 -10.65 9.43
CA VAL A 38 -14.91 -11.64 9.80
C VAL A 38 -14.68 -12.97 9.07
N VAL A 39 -14.39 -12.92 7.77
CA VAL A 39 -14.06 -14.13 6.99
C VAL A 39 -12.79 -14.80 7.54
N GLY A 40 -11.75 -14.04 7.84
CA GLY A 40 -10.50 -14.58 8.38
C GLY A 40 -10.66 -15.21 9.76
N VAL A 41 -11.45 -14.60 10.66
CA VAL A 41 -11.80 -15.21 11.94
C VAL A 41 -12.59 -16.51 11.75
N TRP A 42 -13.55 -16.52 10.82
CA TRP A 42 -14.33 -17.71 10.50
C TRP A 42 -13.47 -18.86 9.93
N MET A 43 -12.48 -18.53 9.08
CA MET A 43 -11.52 -19.49 8.53
C MET A 43 -10.57 -20.02 9.61
N ALA A 44 -9.94 -19.12 10.37
CA ALA A 44 -8.91 -19.47 11.34
C ALA A 44 -9.48 -20.18 12.57
N VAL A 45 -10.51 -19.60 13.20
CA VAL A 45 -11.09 -20.12 14.46
C VAL A 45 -12.16 -21.17 14.19
N GLY A 46 -12.99 -20.97 13.17
CA GLY A 46 -14.10 -21.88 12.86
C GLY A 46 -13.68 -23.15 12.13
N HIS A 47 -12.68 -23.06 11.25
CA HIS A 47 -12.28 -24.16 10.36
C HIS A 47 -10.81 -24.58 10.51
N GLY A 48 -10.04 -23.90 11.38
CA GLY A 48 -8.63 -24.23 11.59
C GLY A 48 -7.76 -24.01 10.36
N VAL A 49 -8.20 -23.19 9.40
CA VAL A 49 -7.43 -22.88 8.19
C VAL A 49 -6.36 -21.86 8.56
N LEU A 50 -5.15 -22.36 8.78
CA LEU A 50 -3.97 -21.56 9.11
C LEU A 50 -2.93 -21.73 8.01
N VAL A 51 -2.58 -20.63 7.35
CA VAL A 51 -1.56 -20.65 6.30
C VAL A 51 -0.18 -20.63 6.96
N GLY A 52 0.67 -21.62 6.62
CA GLY A 52 1.97 -21.82 7.27
C GLY A 52 2.91 -20.61 7.19
N ASP A 53 2.99 -19.96 6.03
CA ASP A 53 3.80 -18.75 5.84
C ASP A 53 3.27 -17.55 6.64
N ALA A 54 1.94 -17.41 6.77
CA ALA A 54 1.33 -16.37 7.59
C ALA A 54 1.63 -16.63 9.08
N LEU A 55 1.47 -17.88 9.54
CA LEU A 55 1.78 -18.27 10.91
C LEU A 55 3.26 -18.08 11.25
N SER A 56 4.16 -18.31 10.28
CA SER A 56 5.60 -18.08 10.46
C SER A 56 5.90 -16.59 10.72
N ARG A 57 5.18 -15.66 10.08
CA ARG A 57 5.31 -14.21 10.32
C ARG A 57 4.75 -13.80 11.68
N VAL A 58 3.63 -14.39 12.10
CA VAL A 58 3.07 -14.23 13.46
C VAL A 58 4.09 -14.71 14.50
N SER A 59 4.72 -15.87 14.26
CA SER A 59 5.77 -16.42 15.13
C SER A 59 7.01 -15.53 15.18
N ALA A 60 7.43 -14.94 14.06
CA ALA A 60 8.52 -13.96 14.02
C ALA A 60 8.19 -12.72 14.86
N ALA A 61 6.97 -12.17 14.73
CA ALA A 61 6.52 -11.05 15.54
C ALA A 61 6.45 -11.41 17.05
N GLN A 62 6.06 -12.64 17.39
CA GLN A 62 6.14 -13.13 18.78
C GLN A 62 7.59 -13.25 19.27
N ALA A 63 8.52 -13.70 18.44
CA ALA A 63 9.92 -13.81 18.80
C ALA A 63 10.54 -12.44 19.12
N VAL A 64 10.16 -11.41 18.37
CA VAL A 64 10.60 -10.03 18.63
C VAL A 64 10.16 -9.52 20.00
N LEU A 65 8.94 -9.85 20.46
CA LEU A 65 8.36 -9.27 21.68
C LEU A 65 8.52 -10.15 22.93
N PHE A 66 8.47 -11.48 22.76
CA PHE A 66 8.27 -12.43 23.86
C PHE A 66 9.25 -13.59 23.85
N SER A 67 10.31 -13.55 23.03
CA SER A 67 11.37 -14.56 23.12
C SER A 67 12.23 -14.39 24.37
N ARG A 68 13.17 -15.31 24.59
CA ARG A 68 14.15 -15.23 25.69
C ARG A 68 15.06 -14.01 25.57
N ASP A 69 15.27 -13.49 24.37
CA ASP A 69 16.07 -12.31 24.09
C ASP A 69 15.30 -11.40 23.10
N PRO A 70 14.36 -10.57 23.58
CA PRO A 70 13.53 -9.72 22.71
C PRO A 70 14.34 -8.62 22.00
N HIS A 71 14.45 -8.72 20.67
CA HIS A 71 15.08 -7.71 19.84
C HIS A 71 14.51 -7.74 18.40
N LEU A 72 14.61 -6.64 17.66
CA LEU A 72 14.06 -6.55 16.30
C LEU A 72 14.68 -7.54 15.31
N GLY A 73 15.95 -7.93 15.52
CA GLY A 73 16.62 -8.94 14.69
C GLY A 73 16.00 -10.34 14.80
N ALA A 74 15.21 -10.62 15.84
CA ALA A 74 14.52 -11.90 16.02
C ALA A 74 13.38 -12.12 15.01
N ILE A 75 13.07 -11.12 14.17
CA ILE A 75 12.06 -11.22 13.11
C ILE A 75 12.43 -12.26 12.03
N GLY A 76 13.72 -12.61 11.93
CA GLY A 76 14.23 -13.50 10.90
C GLY A 76 14.34 -12.83 9.52
N PHE A 77 15.19 -13.39 8.67
CA PHE A 77 15.56 -12.78 7.37
C PHE A 77 15.11 -13.59 6.15
N VAL A 78 14.30 -14.64 6.38
CA VAL A 78 13.70 -15.45 5.30
C VAL A 78 12.67 -14.63 4.51
N PHE A 79 11.83 -13.88 5.23
CA PHE A 79 10.87 -12.96 4.64
C PHE A 79 11.33 -11.52 4.81
N THR A 80 10.89 -10.65 3.91
CA THR A 80 11.04 -9.21 4.07
C THR A 80 10.24 -8.72 5.30
N PRO A 81 10.70 -7.65 5.97
CA PRO A 81 10.38 -7.44 7.38
C PRO A 81 9.03 -6.79 7.62
N LEU A 82 8.45 -6.12 6.62
CA LEU A 82 7.36 -5.17 6.88
C LEU A 82 6.10 -5.86 7.43
N THR A 83 5.80 -7.06 6.94
CA THR A 83 4.62 -7.82 7.38
C THR A 83 4.69 -8.14 8.87
N ALA A 84 5.80 -8.70 9.35
CA ALA A 84 5.98 -9.01 10.76
C ALA A 84 6.12 -7.74 11.63
N ILE A 85 6.72 -6.64 11.15
CA ILE A 85 6.78 -5.36 11.88
C ILE A 85 5.37 -4.80 12.11
N VAL A 86 4.52 -4.84 11.08
CA VAL A 86 3.14 -4.33 11.15
C VAL A 86 2.29 -5.14 12.12
N GLU A 87 2.59 -6.42 12.30
CA GLU A 87 1.87 -7.27 13.25
C GLU A 87 2.24 -6.99 14.72
N LEU A 88 3.41 -6.40 15.01
CA LEU A 88 3.91 -6.18 16.38
C LEU A 88 2.89 -5.53 17.33
N PRO A 89 2.16 -4.45 16.96
CA PRO A 89 1.20 -3.84 17.87
C PRO A 89 0.05 -4.77 18.26
N VAL A 90 -0.40 -5.63 17.33
CA VAL A 90 -1.49 -6.59 17.59
C VAL A 90 -0.95 -7.76 18.41
N VAL A 91 0.24 -8.26 18.07
CA VAL A 91 0.91 -9.32 18.82
C VAL A 91 1.23 -8.90 20.24
N ALA A 92 1.58 -7.64 20.51
CA ALA A 92 1.80 -7.12 21.85
C ALA A 92 0.59 -7.30 22.79
N LEU A 93 -0.62 -7.37 22.23
CA LEU A 93 -1.87 -7.60 22.98
C LEU A 93 -2.11 -9.09 23.29
N SER A 94 -1.27 -10.01 22.81
CA SER A 94 -1.46 -11.45 22.99
C SER A 94 -1.35 -11.90 24.45
N GLY A 95 -0.69 -11.12 25.30
CA GLY A 95 -0.67 -11.37 26.74
C GLY A 95 -2.06 -11.28 27.39
N TRP A 96 -2.94 -10.43 26.85
CA TRP A 96 -4.33 -10.30 27.30
C TRP A 96 -5.28 -11.23 26.55
N PHE A 97 -5.03 -11.46 25.27
CA PHE A 97 -5.83 -12.36 24.44
C PHE A 97 -4.93 -13.33 23.66
N PRO A 98 -4.60 -14.50 24.23
CA PRO A 98 -3.73 -15.50 23.59
C PRO A 98 -4.27 -16.02 22.25
N GLY A 99 -5.58 -15.85 22.00
CA GLY A 99 -6.21 -16.16 20.71
C GLY A 99 -5.60 -15.39 19.53
N ILE A 100 -4.99 -14.21 19.75
CA ILE A 100 -4.32 -13.45 18.69
C ILE A 100 -3.25 -14.28 17.99
N THR A 101 -2.38 -14.92 18.75
CA THR A 101 -1.25 -15.65 18.17
C THR A 101 -1.58 -17.12 17.97
N ARG A 102 -2.38 -17.72 18.85
CA ARG A 102 -2.84 -19.11 18.71
C ARG A 102 -3.54 -19.39 17.38
N TRP A 103 -4.33 -18.44 16.91
CA TRP A 103 -5.09 -18.56 15.65
C TRP A 103 -4.55 -17.66 14.54
N GLY A 104 -3.35 -17.08 14.69
CA GLY A 104 -2.75 -16.20 13.69
C GLY A 104 -3.58 -14.94 13.35
N LEU A 105 -4.41 -14.46 14.28
CA LEU A 105 -5.30 -13.32 14.05
C LEU A 105 -4.55 -12.01 13.86
N SER A 106 -3.30 -11.87 14.32
CA SER A 106 -2.50 -10.68 13.99
C SER A 106 -2.29 -10.54 12.47
N GLY A 107 -1.97 -11.65 11.80
CA GLY A 107 -1.90 -11.71 10.34
C GLY A 107 -3.26 -11.42 9.70
N VAL A 108 -4.35 -11.99 10.22
CA VAL A 108 -5.71 -11.69 9.72
C VAL A 108 -6.03 -10.18 9.83
N VAL A 109 -5.71 -9.55 10.97
CA VAL A 109 -5.89 -8.10 11.14
C VAL A 109 -5.06 -7.32 10.12
N MET A 110 -3.78 -7.67 9.95
CA MET A 110 -2.90 -7.05 8.96
C MET A 110 -3.50 -7.16 7.55
N SER A 111 -3.76 -8.38 7.08
CA SER A 111 -4.27 -8.64 5.73
C SER A 111 -5.62 -7.95 5.48
N ALA A 112 -6.54 -7.98 6.45
CA ALA A 112 -7.83 -7.32 6.33
C ALA A 112 -7.71 -5.79 6.20
N LEU A 113 -6.85 -5.16 7.02
CA LEU A 113 -6.61 -3.72 6.96
C LEU A 113 -6.02 -3.30 5.62
N PHE A 114 -4.99 -4.01 5.15
CA PHE A 114 -4.33 -3.68 3.89
C PHE A 114 -5.23 -3.94 2.69
N MET A 115 -5.95 -5.08 2.65
CA MET A 115 -6.86 -5.37 1.54
C MET A 115 -8.08 -4.42 1.53
N GLY A 116 -8.59 -4.03 2.69
CA GLY A 116 -9.60 -2.98 2.81
C GLY A 116 -9.06 -1.63 2.32
N GLY A 117 -7.79 -1.32 2.63
CA GLY A 117 -7.05 -0.20 2.07
C GLY A 117 -6.97 -0.26 0.54
N ALA A 118 -6.71 -1.45 -0.03
CA ALA A 118 -6.62 -1.63 -1.47
C ALA A 118 -7.96 -1.33 -2.15
N ALA A 119 -9.07 -1.83 -1.59
CA ALA A 119 -10.41 -1.51 -2.06
C ALA A 119 -10.69 0.01 -2.03
N ALA A 120 -10.24 0.69 -0.98
CA ALA A 120 -10.33 2.15 -0.91
C ALA A 120 -9.45 2.86 -1.96
N GLN A 121 -8.28 2.32 -2.31
CA GLN A 121 -7.48 2.86 -3.42
C GLN A 121 -8.19 2.69 -4.76
N ILE A 122 -8.82 1.53 -5.02
CA ILE A 122 -9.62 1.30 -6.24
C ILE A 122 -10.76 2.32 -6.34
N TRP A 123 -11.51 2.52 -5.25
CA TRP A 123 -12.54 3.57 -5.21
C TRP A 123 -11.95 4.95 -5.48
N GLY A 124 -10.80 5.23 -4.87
CA GLY A 124 -10.06 6.47 -5.00
C GLY A 124 -9.66 6.80 -6.44
N ILE A 125 -9.20 5.81 -7.21
CA ILE A 125 -8.84 5.98 -8.62
C ILE A 125 -10.05 6.48 -9.42
N GLY A 126 -11.21 5.85 -9.25
CA GLY A 126 -12.44 6.28 -9.93
C GLY A 126 -12.90 7.68 -9.50
N ALA A 127 -12.81 7.97 -8.19
CA ALA A 127 -13.21 9.25 -7.63
C ALA A 127 -12.31 10.41 -8.10
N ASP A 128 -11.00 10.19 -8.19
CA ASP A 128 -10.04 11.18 -8.70
C ASP A 128 -10.34 11.59 -10.15
N ARG A 129 -10.93 10.68 -10.93
CA ARG A 129 -11.35 10.90 -12.32
C ARG A 129 -12.77 11.43 -12.45
N ARG A 130 -13.46 11.68 -11.33
CA ARG A 130 -14.87 12.11 -11.30
C ARG A 130 -15.80 11.17 -12.08
N ALA A 131 -15.47 9.87 -12.12
CA ALA A 131 -16.34 8.86 -12.71
C ALA A 131 -17.68 8.79 -11.97
N PRO A 132 -18.77 8.42 -12.64
CA PRO A 132 -20.07 8.30 -11.98
C PRO A 132 -20.02 7.25 -10.87
N THR A 133 -20.57 7.57 -9.71
CA THR A 133 -20.43 6.78 -8.47
C THR A 133 -20.84 5.33 -8.61
N TRP A 134 -21.84 5.02 -9.44
CA TRP A 134 -22.28 3.65 -9.67
C TRP A 134 -21.20 2.79 -10.36
N GLN A 135 -20.41 3.36 -11.29
CA GLN A 135 -19.31 2.65 -11.94
C GLN A 135 -18.17 2.40 -10.96
N ILE A 136 -17.84 3.40 -10.15
CA ILE A 136 -16.81 3.27 -9.10
C ILE A 136 -17.23 2.16 -8.13
N ALA A 137 -18.47 2.22 -7.64
CA ALA A 137 -19.00 1.21 -6.72
C ALA A 137 -19.00 -0.18 -7.33
N LEU A 138 -19.40 -0.32 -8.59
CA LEU A 138 -19.41 -1.61 -9.28
C LEU A 138 -17.99 -2.20 -9.42
N VAL A 139 -17.02 -1.41 -9.89
CA VAL A 139 -15.63 -1.86 -10.04
C VAL A 139 -15.01 -2.20 -8.69
N THR A 140 -15.21 -1.35 -7.68
CA THR A 140 -14.73 -1.61 -6.31
C THR A 140 -15.37 -2.87 -5.74
N ALA A 141 -16.66 -3.10 -5.97
CA ALA A 141 -17.35 -4.31 -5.53
C ALA A 141 -16.82 -5.56 -6.23
N PHE A 142 -16.61 -5.53 -7.55
CA PHE A 142 -16.01 -6.64 -8.29
C PHE A 142 -14.61 -6.98 -7.80
N PHE A 143 -13.80 -5.98 -7.49
CA PHE A 143 -12.50 -6.18 -6.88
C PHE A 143 -12.63 -6.79 -5.47
N ALA A 144 -13.42 -6.16 -4.59
CA ALA A 144 -13.49 -6.55 -3.18
C ALA A 144 -14.18 -7.90 -2.93
N LEU A 145 -15.12 -8.29 -3.81
CA LEU A 145 -15.84 -9.56 -3.74
C LEU A 145 -15.18 -10.65 -4.57
N ASN A 146 -14.06 -10.36 -5.24
CA ASN A 146 -13.33 -11.39 -5.97
C ASN A 146 -12.85 -12.48 -4.98
N PRO A 147 -13.09 -13.78 -5.25
CA PRO A 147 -12.78 -14.85 -4.31
C PRO A 147 -11.31 -14.87 -3.87
N MET A 148 -10.36 -14.58 -4.77
CA MET A 148 -8.94 -14.52 -4.43
C MET A 148 -8.62 -13.31 -3.54
N ILE A 149 -9.28 -12.18 -3.77
CA ILE A 149 -9.12 -10.99 -2.93
C ILE A 149 -9.67 -11.23 -1.53
N VAL A 150 -10.82 -11.91 -1.42
CA VAL A 150 -11.40 -12.30 -0.13
C VAL A 150 -10.47 -13.24 0.62
N ASP A 151 -9.93 -14.27 -0.04
CA ASP A 151 -9.00 -15.22 0.58
C ASP A 151 -7.73 -14.53 1.08
N TYR A 152 -7.04 -13.76 0.23
CA TYR A 152 -5.82 -13.05 0.63
C TYR A 152 -6.06 -11.90 1.61
N GLY A 153 -7.26 -11.31 1.62
CA GLY A 153 -7.65 -10.34 2.64
C GLY A 153 -7.91 -10.97 4.00
N ALA A 154 -8.13 -12.28 4.07
CA ALA A 154 -8.57 -12.99 5.26
C ALA A 154 -7.51 -13.94 5.85
N ASN A 155 -6.44 -14.26 5.12
CA ASN A 155 -5.53 -15.37 5.47
C ASN A 155 -4.17 -14.95 6.07
N GLY A 156 -3.92 -13.66 6.24
CA GLY A 156 -2.68 -13.14 6.85
C GLY A 156 -1.44 -13.16 5.96
N MET A 157 -1.60 -13.44 4.68
CA MET A 157 -0.49 -13.45 3.73
C MET A 157 -0.04 -12.03 3.33
N SER A 158 1.19 -11.96 2.81
CA SER A 158 1.85 -10.73 2.32
C SER A 158 1.15 -10.07 1.12
N GLU A 159 0.27 -10.81 0.46
CA GLU A 159 -0.37 -10.49 -0.79
C GLU A 159 -1.30 -9.29 -0.61
N ALA A 160 -2.02 -9.21 0.52
CA ALA A 160 -2.86 -8.06 0.85
C ALA A 160 -2.07 -6.74 0.93
N PRO A 161 -1.02 -6.60 1.75
CA PRO A 161 -0.19 -5.39 1.75
C PRO A 161 0.48 -5.12 0.40
N PHE A 162 0.92 -6.16 -0.33
CA PHE A 162 1.51 -5.98 -1.64
C PHE A 162 0.52 -5.37 -2.65
N VAL A 163 -0.72 -5.87 -2.70
CA VAL A 163 -1.79 -5.34 -3.55
C VAL A 163 -2.14 -3.91 -3.15
N PHE A 164 -2.23 -3.61 -1.85
CA PHE A 164 -2.47 -2.25 -1.38
C PHE A 164 -1.43 -1.25 -1.88
N PHE A 165 -0.14 -1.54 -1.64
CA PHE A 165 0.94 -0.66 -2.05
C PHE A 165 1.01 -0.52 -3.57
N SER A 166 0.73 -1.59 -4.31
CA SER A 166 0.62 -1.57 -5.78
C SER A 166 -0.52 -0.65 -6.25
N CYS A 167 -1.73 -0.78 -5.68
CA CYS A 167 -2.85 0.10 -6.00
C CYS A 167 -2.58 1.56 -5.62
N TRP A 168 -1.89 1.80 -4.50
CA TRP A 168 -1.51 3.13 -4.06
C TRP A 168 -0.51 3.78 -5.04
N ALA A 169 0.51 3.02 -5.45
CA ALA A 169 1.46 3.45 -6.48
C ALA A 169 0.76 3.73 -7.82
N VAL A 170 -0.11 2.83 -8.28
CA VAL A 170 -0.87 3.01 -9.53
C VAL A 170 -1.72 4.28 -9.46
N ARG A 171 -2.43 4.52 -8.35
CA ARG A 171 -3.25 5.72 -8.19
C ARG A 171 -2.45 7.01 -8.30
N HIS A 172 -1.29 7.11 -7.64
CA HIS A 172 -0.44 8.29 -7.76
C HIS A 172 0.24 8.39 -9.13
N GLY A 173 0.65 7.28 -9.74
CA GLY A 173 1.18 7.28 -11.11
C GLY A 173 0.15 7.79 -12.13
N ILE A 174 -1.10 7.36 -11.97
CA ILE A 174 -2.27 7.83 -12.73
C ILE A 174 -2.49 9.34 -12.54
N ARG A 175 -2.25 9.89 -11.34
CA ARG A 175 -2.35 11.34 -11.09
C ARG A 175 -1.19 12.08 -11.73
N TRP A 176 0.04 11.62 -11.49
CA TRP A 176 1.27 12.19 -12.04
C TRP A 176 1.25 12.32 -13.56
N ILE A 177 0.71 11.34 -14.28
CA ILE A 177 0.56 11.41 -15.75
C ILE A 177 -0.21 12.66 -16.20
N HIS A 178 -1.14 13.17 -15.39
CA HIS A 178 -1.92 14.37 -15.67
C HIS A 178 -1.39 15.63 -14.97
N SER A 179 -0.99 15.52 -13.70
CA SER A 179 -0.56 16.67 -12.87
C SER A 179 0.88 17.08 -13.13
N ASP A 180 1.74 16.14 -13.53
CA ASP A 180 3.19 16.31 -13.61
C ASP A 180 3.84 16.71 -12.27
N ASP A 181 3.18 16.38 -11.15
CA ASP A 181 3.61 16.76 -9.81
C ASP A 181 4.64 15.76 -9.26
N VAL A 182 5.82 16.24 -8.89
CA VAL A 182 6.90 15.45 -8.29
C VAL A 182 6.45 14.75 -6.99
N HIS A 183 5.48 15.32 -6.25
CA HIS A 183 4.99 14.70 -5.03
C HIS A 183 4.26 13.39 -5.32
N ASP A 184 3.46 13.32 -6.39
CA ASP A 184 2.81 12.08 -6.81
C ASP A 184 3.88 11.03 -7.15
N LEU A 185 4.95 11.45 -7.81
CA LEU A 185 6.06 10.57 -8.19
C LEU A 185 6.83 10.02 -6.98
N MET A 186 7.06 10.87 -5.98
CA MET A 186 7.63 10.47 -4.69
C MET A 186 6.74 9.45 -3.99
N TRP A 187 5.41 9.66 -3.98
CA TRP A 187 4.46 8.68 -3.42
C TRP A 187 4.47 7.35 -4.16
N VAL A 188 4.65 7.34 -5.49
CA VAL A 188 4.88 6.09 -6.25
C VAL A 188 6.11 5.36 -5.74
N GLY A 189 7.26 6.05 -5.66
CA GLY A 189 8.51 5.45 -5.19
C GLY A 189 8.40 4.89 -3.77
N ILE A 190 7.80 5.65 -2.84
CA ILE A 190 7.59 5.21 -1.45
C ILE A 190 6.69 3.98 -1.40
N ALA A 191 5.55 4.00 -2.11
CA ALA A 191 4.62 2.88 -2.11
C ALA A 191 5.27 1.60 -2.66
N LEU A 192 6.00 1.68 -3.77
CA LEU A 192 6.70 0.53 -4.35
C LEU A 192 7.87 0.05 -3.49
N GLY A 193 8.56 0.97 -2.83
CA GLY A 193 9.59 0.65 -1.84
C GLY A 193 9.03 -0.10 -0.63
N LEU A 194 7.87 0.30 -0.13
CA LEU A 194 7.15 -0.44 0.91
C LEU A 194 6.66 -1.80 0.38
N ALA A 195 6.19 -1.89 -0.88
CA ALA A 195 5.84 -3.16 -1.50
C ALA A 195 7.03 -4.13 -1.55
N PHE A 196 8.24 -3.63 -1.83
CA PHE A 196 9.47 -4.42 -1.76
C PHE A 196 9.72 -4.98 -0.34
N LEU A 197 9.50 -4.18 0.71
CA LEU A 197 9.64 -4.66 2.10
C LEU A 197 8.54 -5.65 2.51
N VAL A 198 7.49 -5.81 1.71
CA VAL A 198 6.44 -6.82 1.89
C VAL A 198 6.79 -8.11 1.15
N ARG A 199 7.34 -7.99 -0.06
CA ARG A 199 7.77 -9.09 -0.92
C ARG A 199 8.91 -8.65 -1.84
N TYR A 200 9.89 -9.52 -2.05
CA TYR A 200 10.99 -9.30 -2.99
C TYR A 200 10.53 -8.98 -4.43
N ASP A 201 9.36 -9.48 -4.83
CA ASP A 201 8.70 -9.15 -6.11
C ASP A 201 8.51 -7.63 -6.33
N GLY A 202 8.45 -6.85 -5.25
CA GLY A 202 8.34 -5.38 -5.32
C GLY A 202 9.55 -4.71 -5.97
N ALA A 203 10.73 -5.32 -5.96
CA ALA A 203 11.91 -4.79 -6.66
C ALA A 203 11.65 -4.69 -8.18
N LEU A 204 10.96 -5.69 -8.74
CA LEU A 204 10.56 -5.68 -10.15
C LEU A 204 9.57 -4.54 -10.43
N LEU A 205 8.62 -4.29 -9.53
CA LEU A 205 7.67 -3.18 -9.68
C LEU A 205 8.37 -1.82 -9.65
N VAL A 206 9.34 -1.62 -8.75
CA VAL A 206 10.17 -0.39 -8.73
C VAL A 206 10.87 -0.20 -10.06
N PHE A 207 11.51 -1.24 -10.59
CA PHE A 207 12.19 -1.19 -11.88
C PHE A 207 11.24 -0.84 -13.03
N VAL A 208 10.12 -1.53 -13.15
CA VAL A 208 9.11 -1.30 -14.20
C VAL A 208 8.55 0.13 -14.11
N ALA A 209 8.24 0.61 -12.91
CA ALA A 209 7.74 1.97 -12.73
C ALA A 209 8.78 3.03 -13.10
N ALA A 210 10.04 2.84 -12.70
CA ALA A 210 11.14 3.74 -13.06
C ALA A 210 11.30 3.82 -14.58
N VAL A 211 11.32 2.67 -15.28
CA VAL A 211 11.39 2.62 -16.74
C VAL A 211 10.16 3.30 -17.37
N ALA A 212 8.95 2.99 -16.91
CA ALA A 212 7.73 3.58 -17.46
C ALA A 212 7.70 5.12 -17.31
N VAL A 213 8.13 5.63 -16.16
CA VAL A 213 8.24 7.07 -15.90
C VAL A 213 9.29 7.71 -16.78
N GLY A 214 10.49 7.13 -16.88
CA GLY A 214 11.57 7.64 -17.72
C GLY A 214 11.23 7.65 -19.22
N LEU A 215 10.53 6.62 -19.71
CA LEU A 215 10.00 6.61 -21.08
C LEU A 215 8.91 7.68 -21.25
N ARG A 216 7.96 7.76 -20.32
CA ARG A 216 6.85 8.73 -20.40
C ARG A 216 7.33 10.17 -20.44
N THR A 217 8.35 10.51 -19.65
CA THR A 217 8.94 11.85 -19.57
C THR A 217 9.83 12.12 -20.79
N GLY A 218 10.65 11.15 -21.19
CA GLY A 218 11.50 11.27 -22.36
C GLY A 218 10.74 11.38 -23.69
N PHE A 219 9.57 10.77 -23.81
CA PHE A 219 8.67 10.89 -24.96
C PHE A 219 7.66 12.04 -24.85
N ARG A 220 7.69 12.83 -23.77
CA ARG A 220 6.83 14.01 -23.62
C ARG A 220 7.40 15.13 -24.52
N GLY A 221 7.04 15.08 -25.79
CA GLY A 221 7.53 16.00 -26.82
C GLY A 221 7.18 17.46 -26.50
N ASP A 222 8.20 18.30 -26.47
CA ASP A 222 8.05 19.75 -26.51
C ASP A 222 7.45 20.14 -27.88
N PRO A 223 6.39 20.98 -27.95
CA PRO A 223 5.78 21.38 -29.23
C PRO A 223 6.75 22.06 -30.20
N ALA A 224 7.91 22.52 -29.71
CA ALA A 224 8.88 23.32 -30.45
C ALA A 224 10.03 22.53 -31.11
N GLY A 225 10.19 21.22 -30.88
CA GLY A 225 11.20 20.44 -31.62
C GLY A 225 11.90 19.34 -30.83
N SER A 226 11.54 18.11 -31.18
CA SER A 226 12.12 16.79 -30.88
C SER A 226 13.57 16.70 -30.34
N ARG A 227 13.76 16.92 -29.03
CA ARG A 227 14.85 16.28 -28.29
C ARG A 227 14.29 15.58 -27.07
N PHE A 228 14.65 14.30 -26.92
CA PHE A 228 14.45 13.55 -25.68
C PHE A 228 15.10 14.34 -24.54
N ASP A 229 14.32 14.86 -23.60
CA ASP A 229 14.82 15.60 -22.46
C ASP A 229 15.43 14.63 -21.44
N ARG A 230 16.69 14.26 -21.70
CA ARG A 230 17.44 13.28 -20.90
C ARG A 230 17.56 13.71 -19.45
N ASN A 231 17.71 15.01 -19.19
CA ASN A 231 17.93 15.52 -17.84
C ASN A 231 16.65 15.39 -17.01
N ARG A 232 15.51 15.78 -17.59
CA ARG A 232 14.22 15.64 -16.91
C ARG A 232 13.86 14.19 -16.68
N ALA A 233 14.04 13.33 -17.69
CA ALA A 233 13.79 11.90 -17.56
C ALA A 233 14.67 11.24 -16.49
N ALA A 234 15.94 11.65 -16.39
CA ALA A 234 16.86 11.15 -15.37
C ALA A 234 16.44 11.58 -13.95
N ILE A 235 15.98 12.84 -13.78
CA ILE A 235 15.50 13.33 -12.48
C ILE A 235 14.24 12.58 -12.06
N ASP A 236 13.25 12.46 -12.93
CA ASP A 236 11.99 11.78 -12.60
C ASP A 236 12.22 10.29 -12.31
N LEU A 237 13.09 9.64 -13.09
CA LEU A 237 13.51 8.25 -12.82
C LEU A 237 14.19 8.12 -11.45
N ALA A 238 15.09 9.05 -11.11
CA ALA A 238 15.77 9.05 -9.82
C ALA A 238 14.77 9.26 -8.66
N VAL A 239 13.77 10.13 -8.81
CA VAL A 239 12.74 10.39 -7.79
C VAL A 239 11.89 9.14 -7.51
N VAL A 240 11.51 8.37 -8.54
CA VAL A 240 10.77 7.10 -8.34
C VAL A 240 11.65 6.02 -7.75
N ALA A 241 12.88 5.89 -8.25
CA ALA A 241 13.75 4.78 -7.90
C ALA A 241 14.39 4.97 -6.51
N ALA A 242 14.66 6.21 -6.09
CA ALA A 242 15.42 6.50 -4.88
C ALA A 242 14.80 5.89 -3.61
N PRO A 243 13.49 6.00 -3.33
CA PRO A 243 12.91 5.36 -2.15
C PRO A 243 13.06 3.84 -2.18
N GLY A 244 12.77 3.19 -3.32
CA GLY A 244 12.92 1.75 -3.48
C GLY A 244 14.36 1.28 -3.30
N ALA A 245 15.32 1.99 -3.90
CA ALA A 245 16.75 1.73 -3.75
C ALA A 245 17.21 1.90 -2.30
N LEU A 246 16.71 2.93 -1.60
CA LEU A 246 17.01 3.15 -0.19
C LEU A 246 16.52 1.97 0.66
N PHE A 247 15.27 1.55 0.50
CA PHE A 247 14.73 0.40 1.24
C PHE A 247 15.49 -0.89 0.94
N PHE A 248 15.86 -1.11 -0.33
CA PHE A 248 16.69 -2.24 -0.74
C PHE A 248 18.06 -2.25 -0.05
N VAL A 249 18.77 -1.12 -0.09
CA VAL A 249 20.09 -0.98 0.55
C VAL A 249 19.99 -1.16 2.06
N VAL A 250 19.02 -0.51 2.71
CA VAL A 250 18.82 -0.65 4.16
C VAL A 250 18.50 -2.10 4.53
N TRP A 251 17.66 -2.78 3.75
CA TRP A 251 17.31 -4.16 4.01
C TRP A 251 18.51 -5.11 3.86
N ILE A 252 19.28 -4.98 2.79
CA ILE A 252 20.47 -5.81 2.56
C ILE A 252 21.53 -5.56 3.63
N LEU A 253 21.82 -4.30 3.95
CA LEU A 253 22.82 -3.97 4.97
C LEU A 253 22.42 -4.52 6.34
N THR A 254 21.15 -4.41 6.69
CA THR A 254 20.63 -4.95 7.96
C THR A 254 20.69 -6.48 7.96
N SER A 255 20.31 -7.13 6.86
CA SER A 255 20.37 -8.57 6.70
C SER A 255 21.81 -9.07 6.81
N TRP A 256 22.74 -8.42 6.11
CA TRP A 256 24.16 -8.75 6.14
C TRP A 256 24.77 -8.57 7.54
N LEU A 257 24.48 -7.46 8.21
CA LEU A 257 25.01 -7.17 9.54
C LEU A 257 24.59 -8.23 10.58
N LEU A 258 23.40 -8.80 10.43
CA LEU A 258 22.82 -9.74 11.39
C LEU A 258 23.05 -11.21 11.04
N THR A 259 23.12 -11.56 9.76
CA THR A 259 23.30 -12.96 9.32
C THR A 259 24.75 -13.29 8.94
N GLY A 260 25.58 -12.27 8.64
CA GLY A 260 26.93 -12.45 8.12
C GLY A 260 26.98 -12.84 6.64
N GLU A 261 25.85 -13.05 5.98
CA GLU A 261 25.74 -13.44 4.57
C GLU A 261 25.11 -12.32 3.73
N LEU A 262 25.69 -12.03 2.55
CA LEU A 262 25.35 -10.85 1.75
C LEU A 262 24.15 -11.06 0.82
N LEU A 263 23.94 -12.30 0.36
CA LEU A 263 22.82 -12.75 -0.46
C LEU A 263 22.59 -14.24 -0.17
N THR A 264 21.44 -14.60 0.39
CA THR A 264 20.94 -15.98 0.43
C THR A 264 19.80 -16.16 -0.56
#